data_AF-A0A6D2JV67-F1
#
_entry.id   AF-A0A6D2JV67-F1
#
_cell.length_a   1.000
_cell.length_b   1.000
_cell.length_c   1.000
_cell.angle_alpha   90.00
_cell.angle_beta   90.00
_cell.angle_gamma   90.00
#
_symmetry.space_group_name_H-M   'P 1'
#
loop_
_entity.id
_entity.type
_entity.pdbx_description
1 polymer ?
#
loop_
_entity_poly.entity_id
_entity_poly.type
_entity_poly.pdbx_seq_one_letter_code
_entity_poly.pdbx_strand_id
1 'polypeptide(L)'
;MVDCILEKLPIKSLLRFKSVSKQWKSTIESPYFKKRHLISRQSQDPDVLITNPLESELSYDEWKRQEYPNTRIVHENVMRIFTMGSSELIKLPNIGPPLKPVYLNNSPDDPAYSVIQYSVCDGMISYYNEYSCIYVVNPITGWCRKIPQARYQAFALDVYNRDGGKGEEGFSFWLLGFGKDKFTDTYKLVWLYNSLELGLKNSTTTCEVFDFSTNTWSYVTAAPRRVIDFQIPVYLDGSLHWFTDEPTGENPRVLSFDLATETFHIISKAPFVNKTHNKIIMCGLDNQLCVSQKEWPRQEIWSLNNSDMTWEKMFSLDLQTDSHLFAENFQFGGFIPHTIMSVLPVAVLKKTKALVLYEARAPNPNLTIYDPESGSYDICFPRDYRVWHQAIALPFFPSMISIDN
;
A
#
# COMPACT_ATOMS: atom_id res chain seq x y z
N MET A 1 30.10 20.78 -6.97
CA MET A 1 29.74 20.75 -8.41
C MET A 1 29.48 19.33 -8.90
N VAL A 2 30.39 18.37 -8.65
CA VAL A 2 30.20 16.95 -9.05
C VAL A 2 29.01 16.29 -8.33
N ASP A 3 28.81 16.54 -7.04
CA ASP A 3 27.70 15.93 -6.29
C ASP A 3 26.32 16.28 -6.85
N CYS A 4 26.14 17.53 -7.32
CA CYS A 4 24.90 17.99 -7.97
C CYS A 4 24.64 17.29 -9.31
N ILE A 5 25.69 16.80 -9.98
CA ILE A 5 25.56 16.01 -11.21
C ILE A 5 25.14 14.58 -10.84
N LEU A 6 25.83 13.98 -9.86
CA LEU A 6 25.53 12.63 -9.38
C LEU A 6 24.08 12.51 -8.88
N GLU A 7 23.55 13.53 -8.23
CA GLU A 7 22.15 13.55 -7.75
C GLU A 7 21.09 13.39 -8.84
N LYS A 8 21.40 13.75 -10.08
CA LYS A 8 20.47 13.64 -11.21
C LYS A 8 20.55 12.30 -11.93
N LEU A 9 21.51 11.45 -11.57
CA LEU A 9 21.73 10.19 -12.25
C LEU A 9 20.79 9.08 -11.75
N PRO A 10 20.42 8.13 -12.63
CA PRO A 10 19.69 6.93 -12.22
C PRO A 10 20.47 6.14 -11.16
N ILE A 11 19.75 5.53 -10.22
CA ILE A 11 20.36 4.78 -9.11
C ILE A 11 21.24 3.64 -9.61
N LYS A 12 20.83 2.93 -10.66
CA LYS A 12 21.64 1.87 -11.28
C LYS A 12 23.03 2.38 -11.70
N SER A 13 23.12 3.60 -12.22
CA SER A 13 24.38 4.24 -12.59
C SER A 13 25.20 4.61 -11.34
N LEU A 14 24.55 5.17 -10.31
CA LEU A 14 25.21 5.53 -9.05
C LEU A 14 25.80 4.31 -8.34
N LEU A 15 25.08 3.20 -8.30
CA LEU A 15 25.58 1.94 -7.72
C LEU A 15 26.83 1.43 -8.44
N ARG A 16 26.90 1.57 -9.77
CA ARG A 16 28.11 1.25 -10.56
C ARG A 16 29.24 2.23 -10.30
N PHE A 17 28.95 3.52 -10.13
CA PHE A 17 29.97 4.56 -9.92
C PHE A 17 30.70 4.44 -8.58
N LYS A 18 30.15 3.71 -7.61
CA LYS A 18 30.86 3.35 -6.38
C LYS A 18 32.18 2.60 -6.63
N SER A 19 32.32 1.88 -7.75
CA SER A 19 33.57 1.15 -8.07
C SER A 19 34.61 2.02 -8.79
N VAL A 20 34.25 3.23 -9.23
CA VAL A 20 35.12 4.09 -10.05
C VAL A 20 36.11 4.89 -9.19
N SER A 21 35.72 5.32 -8.00
CA SER A 21 36.56 6.11 -7.10
C SER A 21 36.14 5.96 -5.64
N LYS A 22 37.12 5.91 -4.73
CA LYS A 22 36.87 5.93 -3.27
C LYS A 22 36.11 7.17 -2.83
N GLN A 23 36.41 8.32 -3.45
CA GLN A 23 35.72 9.58 -3.15
C GLN A 23 34.24 9.50 -3.53
N TRP A 24 33.94 9.01 -4.74
CA TRP A 24 32.56 8.86 -5.20
C TRP A 24 31.79 7.84 -4.37
N LYS A 25 32.42 6.71 -4.01
CA LYS A 25 31.83 5.75 -3.09
C LYS A 25 31.43 6.42 -1.77
N SER A 26 32.36 7.15 -1.14
CA SER A 26 32.11 7.84 0.13
C SER A 26 30.99 8.88 0.01
N THR A 27 30.99 9.69 -1.06
CA THR A 27 29.90 10.64 -1.33
C THR A 27 28.56 9.93 -1.46
N ILE A 28 28.46 8.91 -2.32
CA ILE A 28 27.20 8.20 -2.62
C ILE A 28 26.66 7.45 -1.40
N GLU A 29 27.54 6.94 -0.54
CA GLU A 29 27.16 6.24 0.69
C GLU A 29 26.75 7.17 1.82
N SER A 30 27.09 8.46 1.75
CA SER A 30 26.74 9.43 2.79
C SER A 30 25.21 9.58 2.92
N PRO A 31 24.67 9.65 4.15
CA PRO A 31 23.23 9.87 4.38
C PRO A 31 22.71 11.15 3.72
N TYR A 32 23.52 12.22 3.76
CA TYR A 32 23.19 13.51 3.14
C TYR A 32 22.96 13.39 1.63
N PHE A 33 23.85 12.68 0.92
CA PHE A 33 23.68 12.47 -0.52
C PHE A 33 22.45 11.60 -0.82
N LYS A 34 22.25 10.49 -0.09
CA LYS A 34 21.08 9.63 -0.27
C LYS A 34 19.77 10.40 -0.11
N LYS A 35 19.68 11.26 0.91
CA LYS A 35 18.51 12.12 1.17
C LYS A 35 18.27 13.12 0.04
N ARG A 36 19.31 13.83 -0.41
CA ARG A 36 19.21 14.78 -1.53
C ARG A 36 18.83 14.10 -2.84
N HIS A 37 19.41 12.95 -3.12
CA HIS A 37 19.07 12.14 -4.30
C HIS A 37 17.60 11.71 -4.26
N LEU A 38 17.11 11.23 -3.12
CA LEU A 38 15.70 10.88 -2.96
C LEU A 38 14.77 12.09 -3.17
N ILE A 39 15.06 13.24 -2.57
CA ILE A 39 14.28 14.48 -2.77
C ILE A 39 14.25 14.86 -4.26
N SER A 40 15.40 14.78 -4.94
CA SER A 40 15.47 15.02 -6.39
C SER A 40 14.70 13.97 -7.20
N ARG A 41 14.56 12.73 -6.70
CA ARG A 41 13.77 11.70 -7.37
C ARG A 41 12.27 11.89 -7.11
N GLN A 42 11.87 12.30 -5.91
CA GLN A 42 10.50 12.66 -5.55
C GLN A 42 10.01 13.93 -6.28
N SER A 43 10.93 14.77 -6.75
CA SER A 43 10.58 15.84 -7.70
C SER A 43 10.29 15.32 -9.12
N GLN A 44 10.69 14.09 -9.43
CA GLN A 44 10.36 13.24 -10.59
C GLN A 44 8.88 12.83 -10.69
N ASP A 45 8.43 12.29 -11.83
CA ASP A 45 7.28 11.37 -11.87
C ASP A 45 7.65 10.05 -11.17
N PRO A 46 6.77 9.46 -10.37
CA PRO A 46 7.03 8.19 -9.71
C PRO A 46 7.14 7.05 -10.72
N ASP A 47 7.91 6.03 -10.38
CA ASP A 47 7.71 4.71 -10.97
C ASP A 47 6.48 4.06 -10.31
N VAL A 48 5.91 3.03 -10.93
CA VAL A 48 4.80 2.28 -10.35
C VAL A 48 5.31 0.93 -9.86
N LEU A 49 5.26 0.70 -8.55
CA LEU A 49 5.49 -0.61 -7.95
C LEU A 49 4.20 -1.41 -8.05
N ILE A 50 4.30 -2.58 -8.65
CA ILE A 50 3.24 -3.57 -8.75
C ILE A 50 3.64 -4.76 -7.90
N THR A 51 2.76 -5.16 -6.99
CA THR A 51 2.98 -6.30 -6.11
C THR A 51 1.97 -7.38 -6.42
N ASN A 52 2.45 -8.63 -6.48
CA ASN A 52 1.63 -9.81 -6.67
C ASN A 52 2.00 -10.79 -5.56
N PRO A 53 1.13 -10.97 -4.55
CA PRO A 53 1.38 -11.92 -3.48
C PRO A 53 1.65 -13.34 -3.98
N LEU A 54 0.90 -13.76 -5.00
CA LEU A 54 0.96 -15.08 -5.61
C LEU A 54 0.80 -14.99 -7.13
N GLU A 55 1.72 -15.64 -7.85
CA GLU A 55 1.62 -15.88 -9.29
C GLU A 55 1.47 -17.39 -9.55
N SER A 56 0.47 -17.73 -10.36
CA SER A 56 0.22 -19.09 -10.83
C SER A 56 -0.06 -19.07 -12.32
N GLU A 57 0.35 -20.15 -13.00
CA GLU A 57 0.11 -20.37 -14.43
C GLU A 57 -1.34 -20.76 -14.74
N LEU A 58 -2.12 -21.16 -13.72
CA LEU A 58 -3.52 -21.58 -13.88
C LEU A 58 -4.50 -20.41 -13.74
N SER A 59 -5.56 -20.45 -14.55
CA SER A 59 -6.78 -19.70 -14.32
C SER A 59 -7.51 -20.21 -13.07
N TYR A 60 -8.36 -19.34 -12.49
CA TYR A 60 -9.18 -19.72 -11.34
C TYR A 60 -10.11 -20.90 -11.63
N ASP A 61 -10.66 -21.00 -12.84
CA ASP A 61 -11.53 -22.10 -13.22
C ASP A 61 -10.76 -23.44 -13.24
N GLU A 62 -9.50 -23.44 -13.65
CA GLU A 62 -8.62 -24.62 -13.61
C GLU A 62 -8.24 -25.01 -12.18
N TRP A 63 -7.95 -24.03 -11.33
CA TRP A 63 -7.70 -24.27 -9.89
C TRP A 63 -8.94 -24.82 -9.18
N LYS A 64 -10.11 -24.21 -9.40
CA LYS A 64 -11.39 -24.63 -8.79
C LYS A 64 -11.80 -26.03 -9.21
N ARG A 65 -11.45 -26.45 -10.43
CA ARG A 65 -11.74 -27.80 -10.94
C ARG A 65 -10.82 -28.88 -10.38
N GLN A 66 -9.75 -28.54 -9.66
CA GLN A 66 -8.77 -29.49 -9.11
C GLN A 66 -8.31 -30.56 -10.13
N GLU A 67 -8.30 -30.26 -11.43
CA GLU A 67 -7.93 -31.23 -12.48
C GLU A 67 -6.45 -31.63 -12.41
N TYR A 68 -5.65 -30.99 -11.55
CA TYR A 68 -4.24 -31.31 -11.32
C TYR A 68 -3.90 -31.25 -9.82
N PRO A 69 -3.99 -32.37 -9.08
CA PRO A 69 -3.79 -32.42 -7.62
C PRO A 69 -2.34 -32.14 -7.17
N ASN A 70 -1.41 -31.89 -8.09
CA ASN A 70 0.01 -31.60 -7.83
C ASN A 70 0.48 -30.26 -8.43
N THR A 71 -0.35 -29.22 -8.41
CA THR A 71 0.02 -27.92 -9.00
C THR A 71 0.81 -27.03 -8.05
N ARG A 72 1.99 -26.61 -8.51
CA ARG A 72 2.96 -25.77 -7.79
C ARG A 72 2.56 -24.30 -7.91
N ILE A 73 2.40 -23.61 -6.77
CA ILE A 73 2.59 -22.15 -6.71
C ILE A 73 3.95 -21.84 -7.36
N VAL A 74 3.97 -21.01 -8.40
CA VAL A 74 5.18 -20.84 -9.23
C VAL A 74 6.08 -19.76 -8.63
N HIS A 75 5.50 -18.64 -8.19
CA HIS A 75 6.24 -17.57 -7.53
C HIS A 75 5.43 -16.88 -6.43
N GLU A 76 6.05 -16.73 -5.26
CA GLU A 76 5.52 -15.98 -4.11
C GLU A 76 6.14 -14.59 -4.05
N ASN A 77 5.36 -13.61 -3.62
CA ASN A 77 5.78 -12.24 -3.32
C ASN A 77 6.55 -11.58 -4.49
N VAL A 78 5.94 -11.55 -5.67
CA VAL A 78 6.57 -10.97 -6.86
C VAL A 78 6.33 -9.47 -6.89
N MET A 79 7.41 -8.71 -6.98
CA MET A 79 7.36 -7.26 -7.13
C MET A 79 7.92 -6.88 -8.50
N ARG A 80 7.27 -5.95 -9.19
CA ARG A 80 7.75 -5.36 -10.44
C ARG A 80 7.66 -3.85 -10.42
N ILE A 81 8.57 -3.19 -11.12
CA ILE A 81 8.55 -1.74 -11.33
C ILE A 81 8.22 -1.46 -12.80
N PHE A 82 7.26 -0.58 -13.01
CA PHE A 82 6.99 0.04 -14.30
C PHE A 82 7.44 1.51 -14.26
N THR A 83 8.31 1.91 -15.19
CA THR A 83 8.71 3.32 -15.35
C THR A 83 7.87 3.94 -16.46
N MET A 84 7.26 5.10 -16.19
CA MET A 84 6.42 5.79 -17.18
C MET A 84 7.16 6.05 -18.50
N GLY A 85 6.54 5.68 -19.62
CA GLY A 85 7.14 5.77 -20.96
C GLY A 85 8.09 4.61 -21.32
N SER A 86 8.32 3.66 -20.41
CA SER A 86 8.99 2.41 -20.73
C SER A 86 8.01 1.39 -21.32
N SER A 87 8.52 0.49 -22.16
CA SER A 87 7.80 -0.70 -22.61
C SER A 87 8.08 -1.94 -21.73
N GLU A 88 8.91 -1.80 -20.71
CA GLU A 88 9.37 -2.92 -19.88
C GLU A 88 8.80 -2.86 -18.47
N LEU A 89 8.39 -4.03 -17.98
CA LEU A 89 8.01 -4.26 -16.60
C LEU A 89 9.13 -5.05 -15.89
N ILE A 90 9.91 -4.37 -15.05
CA ILE A 90 11.14 -4.92 -14.48
C ILE A 90 10.81 -5.70 -13.20
N LYS A 91 11.12 -7.00 -13.18
CA LYS A 91 11.03 -7.82 -11.95
C LYS A 91 12.13 -7.44 -10.97
N LEU A 92 11.73 -7.19 -9.72
CA LEU A 92 12.65 -6.93 -8.62
C LEU A 92 13.16 -8.24 -8.01
N PRO A 93 14.39 -8.24 -7.44
CA PRO A 93 14.87 -9.38 -6.67
C PRO A 93 13.99 -9.61 -5.44
N ASN A 94 13.76 -10.88 -5.10
CA ASN A 94 13.09 -11.25 -3.86
C ASN A 94 14.13 -11.30 -2.74
N ILE A 95 14.14 -10.28 -1.86
CA ILE A 95 15.24 -10.03 -0.91
C ILE A 95 14.95 -10.62 0.47
N GLY A 96 13.69 -10.88 0.80
CA GLY A 96 13.36 -11.59 2.03
C GLY A 96 13.07 -13.06 1.79
N PRO A 97 13.00 -13.85 2.88
CA PRO A 97 12.64 -15.25 2.78
C PRO A 97 11.21 -15.39 2.23
N PRO A 98 10.90 -16.50 1.55
CA PRO A 98 9.52 -16.84 1.21
C PRO A 98 8.70 -16.88 2.50
N LEU A 99 7.47 -16.35 2.43
CA LEU A 99 6.59 -16.36 3.58
C LEU A 99 6.17 -17.80 3.81
N LYS A 100 6.35 -18.29 5.04
CA LYS A 100 5.93 -19.66 5.36
C LYS A 100 4.41 -19.69 5.38
N PRO A 101 3.76 -20.70 4.77
CA PRO A 101 2.33 -20.88 4.89
C PRO A 101 1.95 -21.01 6.37
N VAL A 102 0.90 -20.30 6.76
CA VAL A 102 0.35 -20.36 8.12
C VAL A 102 -0.86 -21.30 8.08
N TYR A 103 -0.72 -22.44 8.74
CA TYR A 103 -1.82 -23.39 8.89
C TYR A 103 -2.61 -23.04 10.13
N LEU A 104 -3.90 -22.81 9.95
CA LEU A 104 -4.80 -22.44 11.03
C LEU A 104 -5.39 -23.70 11.64
N ASN A 105 -5.61 -23.70 12.95
CA ASN A 105 -6.08 -24.88 13.68
C ASN A 105 -7.44 -25.40 13.18
N ASN A 106 -8.29 -24.48 12.72
CA ASN A 106 -9.61 -24.78 12.19
C ASN A 106 -9.65 -24.99 10.66
N SER A 107 -8.52 -24.80 9.98
CA SER A 107 -8.34 -25.05 8.54
C SER A 107 -6.95 -25.64 8.28
N PRO A 108 -6.68 -26.88 8.76
CA PRO A 108 -5.35 -27.48 8.69
C PRO A 108 -4.95 -27.86 7.26
N ASP A 109 -5.91 -28.07 6.37
CA ASP A 109 -5.69 -28.53 4.99
C ASP A 109 -5.60 -27.37 3.98
N ASP A 110 -5.99 -26.15 4.37
CA ASP A 110 -5.91 -24.94 3.53
C ASP A 110 -5.11 -23.87 4.27
N PRO A 111 -3.83 -23.65 3.93
CA PRO A 111 -3.03 -22.64 4.59
C PRO A 111 -3.58 -21.25 4.27
N ALA A 112 -3.55 -20.37 5.26
CA ALA A 112 -3.80 -18.95 5.07
C ALA A 112 -2.67 -18.33 4.25
N TYR A 113 -2.74 -18.51 2.93
CA TYR A 113 -2.01 -17.70 1.95
C TYR A 113 -2.46 -16.23 1.97
N SER A 114 -3.59 -15.97 2.62
CA SER A 114 -4.32 -14.73 2.56
C SER A 114 -3.52 -13.59 3.18
N VAL A 115 -3.41 -12.51 2.39
CA VAL A 115 -3.14 -11.14 2.84
C VAL A 115 -1.66 -10.77 3.00
N ILE A 116 -0.84 -10.96 1.95
CA ILE A 116 0.40 -10.17 1.84
C ILE A 116 0.02 -8.74 1.49
N GLN A 117 0.28 -7.83 2.42
CA GLN A 117 0.02 -6.40 2.23
C GLN A 117 1.32 -5.65 2.10
N TYR A 118 1.24 -4.50 1.44
CA TYR A 118 2.40 -3.70 1.10
C TYR A 118 2.18 -2.23 1.48
N SER A 119 3.23 -1.60 1.95
CA SER A 119 3.31 -0.15 2.09
C SER A 119 4.70 0.33 1.72
N VAL A 120 4.79 1.58 1.24
CA VAL A 120 6.03 2.16 0.71
C VAL A 120 6.36 3.46 1.44
N CYS A 121 7.63 3.63 1.79
CA CYS A 121 8.14 4.87 2.36
C CYS A 121 9.58 5.07 1.91
N ASP A 122 9.90 6.22 1.32
CA ASP A 122 11.26 6.59 0.90
C ASP A 122 11.97 5.52 0.04
N GLY A 123 11.23 4.80 -0.80
CA GLY A 123 11.75 3.73 -1.66
C GLY A 123 11.99 2.39 -0.97
N MET A 124 11.71 2.30 0.33
CA MET A 124 11.61 1.04 1.07
C MET A 124 10.18 0.49 0.99
N ILE A 125 10.08 -0.82 1.05
CA ILE A 125 8.83 -1.57 0.97
C ILE A 125 8.68 -2.35 2.28
N SER A 126 7.61 -2.08 3.01
CA SER A 126 7.14 -2.97 4.07
C SER A 126 6.21 -3.99 3.44
N TYR A 127 6.43 -5.27 3.71
CA TYR A 127 5.48 -6.32 3.40
C TYR A 127 5.38 -7.31 4.55
N TYR A 128 4.19 -7.87 4.75
CA TYR A 128 3.93 -8.72 5.89
C TYR A 128 2.87 -9.76 5.56
N ASN A 129 2.92 -10.87 6.28
CA ASN A 129 1.78 -11.77 6.44
C ASN A 129 1.16 -11.47 7.80
N GLU A 130 -0.15 -11.24 7.80
CA GLU A 130 -0.90 -10.80 8.98
C GLU A 130 -0.70 -11.68 10.21
N TYR A 131 -0.41 -12.97 10.02
CA TYR A 131 -0.33 -13.93 11.12
C TYR A 131 1.09 -14.31 11.56
N SER A 132 2.12 -13.98 10.78
CA SER A 132 3.44 -14.59 10.99
C SER A 132 4.63 -13.64 11.02
N CYS A 133 4.73 -12.70 10.09
CA CYS A 133 5.96 -11.94 9.95
C CYS A 133 5.77 -10.64 9.20
N ILE A 134 6.66 -9.70 9.52
CA ILE A 134 6.77 -8.38 8.92
C ILE A 134 8.21 -8.20 8.46
N TYR A 135 8.40 -7.74 7.23
CA TYR A 135 9.70 -7.39 6.65
C TYR A 135 9.67 -5.97 6.11
N VAL A 136 10.78 -5.28 6.25
CA VAL A 136 11.04 -4.04 5.50
C VAL A 136 12.28 -4.26 4.65
N VAL A 137 12.15 -3.96 3.35
CA VAL A 137 13.20 -4.19 2.36
C VAL A 137 13.44 -2.95 1.52
N ASN A 138 14.68 -2.79 1.08
CA ASN A 138 14.99 -1.93 -0.05
C ASN A 138 15.43 -2.84 -1.22
N PRO A 139 14.56 -3.02 -2.24
CA PRO A 139 14.83 -3.95 -3.33
C PRO A 139 16.00 -3.49 -4.24
N ILE A 140 16.39 -2.22 -4.15
CA ILE A 140 17.45 -1.62 -4.97
C ILE A 140 18.83 -1.83 -4.34
N THR A 141 18.92 -1.77 -3.01
CA THR A 141 20.20 -1.91 -2.30
C THR A 141 20.49 -3.32 -1.81
N GLY A 142 19.48 -4.20 -1.76
CA GLY A 142 19.63 -5.51 -1.12
C GLY A 142 19.39 -5.50 0.38
N TRP A 143 19.07 -4.34 0.96
CA TRP A 143 18.84 -4.23 2.40
C TRP A 143 17.50 -4.87 2.79
N CYS A 144 17.50 -5.64 3.88
CA CYS A 144 16.33 -6.34 4.39
C CYS A 144 16.42 -6.44 5.91
N ARG A 145 15.28 -6.20 6.59
CA ARG A 145 15.15 -6.33 8.03
C ARG A 145 13.85 -7.04 8.37
N LYS A 146 13.96 -8.07 9.21
CA LYS A 146 12.81 -8.72 9.84
C LYS A 146 12.41 -7.93 11.08
N ILE A 147 11.11 -7.71 11.24
CA ILE A 147 10.53 -7.02 12.39
C ILE A 147 9.94 -8.07 13.34
N PRO A 148 10.08 -7.91 14.67
CA PRO A 148 9.42 -8.79 15.63
C PRO A 148 7.89 -8.74 15.44
N GLN A 149 7.23 -9.86 15.76
CA GLN A 149 5.77 -9.96 15.66
C GLN A 149 5.09 -8.94 16.59
N ALA A 150 4.07 -8.25 16.07
CA ALA A 150 3.24 -7.33 16.86
C ALA A 150 2.19 -8.08 17.68
N ARG A 151 1.61 -7.44 18.71
CA ARG A 151 0.56 -8.08 19.52
C ARG A 151 -0.74 -8.20 18.73
N TYR A 152 -1.06 -7.20 17.90
CA TYR A 152 -2.13 -7.29 16.88
C TYR A 152 -2.12 -8.63 16.13
N GLN A 153 -0.97 -9.01 15.56
CA GLN A 153 -0.85 -10.26 14.77
C GLN A 153 -1.15 -11.50 15.61
N ALA A 154 -0.74 -11.51 16.88
CA ALA A 154 -1.03 -12.60 17.80
C ALA A 154 -2.54 -12.68 18.12
N PHE A 155 -3.20 -11.53 18.32
CA PHE A 155 -4.65 -11.46 18.54
C PHE A 155 -5.43 -11.89 17.29
N ALA A 156 -5.06 -11.39 16.11
CA ALA A 156 -5.69 -11.75 14.84
C ALA A 156 -5.62 -13.26 14.58
N LEU A 157 -4.44 -13.87 14.81
CA LEU A 157 -4.26 -15.32 14.67
C LEU A 157 -5.13 -16.12 15.66
N ASP A 158 -5.23 -15.67 16.90
CA ASP A 158 -6.03 -16.33 17.93
C ASP A 158 -7.54 -16.24 17.62
N VAL A 159 -8.05 -15.07 17.24
CA VAL A 159 -9.43 -14.90 16.76
C VAL A 159 -9.72 -15.85 15.61
N TYR A 160 -8.85 -15.87 14.59
CA TYR A 160 -9.04 -16.73 13.43
C TYR A 160 -9.06 -18.21 13.82
N ASN A 161 -8.17 -18.65 14.71
CA ASN A 161 -8.13 -20.05 15.17
C ASN A 161 -9.39 -20.47 15.94
N ARG A 162 -10.07 -19.56 16.63
CA ARG A 162 -11.24 -19.88 17.47
C ARG A 162 -12.51 -20.10 16.66
N ASP A 163 -12.83 -19.24 15.71
CA ASP A 163 -14.12 -19.27 15.00
C ASP A 163 -14.03 -19.22 13.46
N GLY A 164 -12.82 -19.13 12.91
CA GLY A 164 -12.60 -19.01 11.46
C GLY A 164 -12.83 -17.61 10.94
N GLY A 165 -12.70 -16.60 11.82
CA GLY A 165 -13.03 -15.21 11.50
C GLY A 165 -14.53 -14.97 11.42
N LYS A 166 -15.36 -15.80 12.06
CA LYS A 166 -16.82 -15.77 12.00
C LYS A 166 -17.47 -15.12 13.23
N GLY A 167 -16.77 -14.19 13.89
CA GLY A 167 -17.29 -13.46 15.05
C GLY A 167 -18.68 -12.87 14.83
N GLU A 168 -19.37 -12.49 15.92
CA GLU A 168 -20.80 -12.09 15.91
C GLU A 168 -21.14 -10.94 14.92
N GLU A 169 -20.17 -10.09 14.55
CA GLU A 169 -20.33 -8.95 13.62
C GLU A 169 -19.64 -9.15 12.25
N GLY A 170 -19.03 -10.32 11.99
CA GLY A 170 -18.26 -10.58 10.77
C GLY A 170 -16.75 -10.33 10.94
N PHE A 171 -16.04 -10.37 9.81
CA PHE A 171 -14.58 -10.39 9.75
C PHE A 171 -13.97 -9.01 9.47
N SER A 172 -13.07 -8.53 10.34
CA SER A 172 -12.40 -7.22 10.22
C SER A 172 -10.88 -7.33 10.24
N PHE A 173 -10.20 -6.55 9.39
CA PHE A 173 -8.75 -6.45 9.33
C PHE A 173 -8.26 -5.02 9.27
N TRP A 174 -7.19 -4.75 10.00
CA TRP A 174 -6.47 -3.48 9.91
C TRP A 174 -5.18 -3.69 9.15
N LEU A 175 -4.70 -2.66 8.47
CA LEU A 175 -3.49 -2.74 7.65
C LEU A 175 -2.36 -1.94 8.29
N LEU A 176 -1.15 -2.48 8.20
CA LEU A 176 0.06 -1.89 8.77
C LEU A 176 0.45 -0.60 8.03
N GLY A 177 0.51 0.50 8.77
CA GLY A 177 1.09 1.75 8.30
C GLY A 177 2.61 1.70 8.33
N PHE A 178 3.25 2.30 7.33
CA PHE A 178 4.69 2.49 7.27
C PHE A 178 4.99 3.93 6.92
N GLY A 179 5.80 4.59 7.75
CA GLY A 179 6.13 5.99 7.57
C GLY A 179 7.42 6.39 8.26
N LYS A 180 7.74 7.67 8.19
CA LYS A 180 8.94 8.25 8.78
C LYS A 180 8.59 9.45 9.65
N ASP A 181 9.18 9.52 10.83
CA ASP A 181 9.28 10.76 11.58
C ASP A 181 10.23 11.71 10.83
N LYS A 182 9.66 12.78 10.28
CA LYS A 182 10.39 13.74 9.44
C LYS A 182 11.43 14.57 10.20
N PHE A 183 11.33 14.67 11.53
CA PHE A 183 12.26 15.45 12.35
C PHE A 183 13.47 14.63 12.79
N THR A 184 13.25 13.38 13.17
CA THR A 184 14.34 12.48 13.62
C THR A 184 14.91 11.63 12.49
N ASP A 185 14.27 11.61 11.32
CA ASP A 185 14.61 10.74 10.17
C ASP A 185 14.51 9.23 10.52
N THR A 186 13.76 8.91 11.59
CA THR A 186 13.52 7.52 12.03
C THR A 186 12.24 6.98 11.40
N TYR A 187 12.25 5.69 11.08
CA TYR A 187 11.09 5.02 10.49
C TYR A 187 10.23 4.41 11.59
N LYS A 188 8.93 4.31 11.31
CA LYS A 188 7.95 3.69 12.22
C LYS A 188 6.96 2.83 11.46
N LEU A 189 6.54 1.73 12.09
CA LEU A 189 5.40 0.91 11.65
C LEU A 189 4.27 1.08 12.65
N VAL A 190 3.03 1.19 12.18
CA VAL A 190 1.88 1.47 13.04
C VAL A 190 0.74 0.52 12.73
N TRP A 191 0.30 -0.20 13.76
CA TRP A 191 -0.97 -0.91 13.77
C TRP A 191 -2.00 -0.05 14.49
N LEU A 192 -3.12 0.24 13.84
CA LEU A 192 -4.26 0.92 14.45
C LEU A 192 -5.49 0.07 14.21
N TYR A 193 -6.06 -0.49 15.28
CA TYR A 193 -7.14 -1.47 15.19
C TYR A 193 -8.21 -1.27 16.26
N ASN A 194 -9.44 -1.62 15.93
CA ASN A 194 -10.54 -1.59 16.88
C ASN A 194 -10.47 -2.86 17.75
N SER A 195 -10.47 -2.68 19.07
CA SER A 195 -10.18 -3.79 20.00
C SER A 195 -11.38 -4.73 20.20
N LEU A 196 -12.60 -4.24 19.99
CA LEU A 196 -13.84 -5.00 20.19
C LEU A 196 -13.92 -6.22 19.26
N GLU A 197 -13.61 -6.02 17.97
CA GLU A 197 -13.62 -7.04 16.92
C GLU A 197 -12.55 -8.12 17.13
N LEU A 198 -11.52 -7.83 17.93
CA LEU A 198 -10.51 -8.80 18.34
C LEU A 198 -10.87 -9.53 19.64
N GLY A 199 -12.09 -9.34 20.16
CA GLY A 199 -12.56 -9.93 21.42
C GLY A 199 -11.84 -9.37 22.66
N LEU A 200 -11.20 -8.20 22.54
CA LEU A 200 -10.55 -7.54 23.65
C LEU A 200 -11.60 -6.78 24.48
N LYS A 201 -11.44 -6.77 25.81
CA LYS A 201 -12.46 -6.25 26.74
C LYS A 201 -12.69 -4.73 26.66
N ASN A 202 -11.80 -3.99 26.02
CA ASN A 202 -11.90 -2.55 25.82
C ASN A 202 -12.52 -2.25 24.45
N SER A 203 -13.55 -1.41 24.40
CA SER A 203 -14.14 -0.91 23.15
C SER A 203 -13.31 0.22 22.51
N THR A 204 -12.01 0.29 22.81
CA THR A 204 -11.11 1.36 22.35
C THR A 204 -10.46 1.00 21.02
N THR A 205 -10.01 2.01 20.30
CA THR A 205 -9.12 1.83 19.14
C THR A 205 -7.67 1.82 19.63
N THR A 206 -7.02 0.67 19.56
CA THR A 206 -5.66 0.46 20.07
C THR A 206 -4.63 0.77 19.00
N CYS A 207 -3.55 1.41 19.39
CA CYS A 207 -2.44 1.76 18.53
C CYS A 207 -1.13 1.14 19.05
N GLU A 208 -0.45 0.38 18.21
CA GLU A 208 0.89 -0.16 18.45
C GLU A 208 1.88 0.44 17.45
N VAL A 209 2.99 0.96 17.96
CA VAL A 209 4.04 1.59 17.16
C VAL A 209 5.34 0.81 17.32
N PHE A 210 5.92 0.40 16.20
CA PHE A 210 7.29 -0.07 16.14
C PHE A 210 8.19 1.08 15.75
N ASP A 211 9.14 1.42 16.60
CA ASP A 211 10.15 2.44 16.32
C ASP A 211 11.47 1.76 15.95
N PHE A 212 12.01 2.08 14.77
CA PHE A 212 13.27 1.50 14.30
C PHE A 212 14.48 1.95 15.13
N SER A 213 14.41 3.10 15.80
CA SER A 213 15.48 3.64 16.65
C SER A 213 15.60 2.89 17.97
N THR A 214 14.47 2.49 18.56
CA THR A 214 14.44 1.69 19.79
C THR A 214 14.40 0.19 19.51
N ASN A 215 14.04 -0.19 18.28
CA ASN A 215 13.83 -1.56 17.82
C ASN A 215 12.78 -2.31 18.66
N THR A 216 11.73 -1.61 19.10
CA THR A 216 10.68 -2.19 19.96
C THR A 216 9.28 -1.77 19.56
N TRP A 217 8.30 -2.64 19.85
CA TRP A 217 6.88 -2.32 19.81
C TRP A 217 6.43 -1.71 21.13
N SER A 218 5.77 -0.57 21.07
CA SER A 218 5.15 0.10 22.21
C SER A 218 3.68 0.41 21.94
N TYR A 219 2.90 0.53 23.01
CA TYR A 219 1.55 1.06 22.92
C TYR A 219 1.61 2.58 23.05
N VAL A 220 0.79 3.26 22.27
CA VAL A 220 0.54 4.70 22.44
C VAL A 220 -0.90 4.91 22.91
N THR A 221 -1.24 6.15 23.25
CA THR A 221 -2.59 6.51 23.68
C THR A 221 -3.62 6.05 22.65
N ALA A 222 -4.73 5.46 23.12
CA ALA A 222 -5.80 4.98 22.26
C ALA A 222 -6.33 6.10 21.36
N ALA A 223 -6.67 5.76 20.11
CA ALA A 223 -7.21 6.74 19.19
C ALA A 223 -8.60 7.22 19.64
N PRO A 224 -8.94 8.50 19.39
CA PRO A 224 -10.19 9.09 19.86
C PRO A 224 -11.44 8.55 19.13
N ARG A 225 -11.25 7.81 18.04
CA ARG A 225 -12.30 7.29 17.16
C ARG A 225 -11.94 5.89 16.67
N ARG A 226 -12.96 5.09 16.37
CA ARG A 226 -12.84 3.84 15.62
C ARG A 226 -12.43 4.13 14.18
N VAL A 227 -11.76 3.18 13.54
CA VAL A 227 -11.33 3.29 12.15
C VAL A 227 -11.94 2.19 11.31
N ILE A 228 -12.18 2.51 10.04
CA ILE A 228 -12.70 1.57 9.04
C ILE A 228 -11.63 0.49 8.78
N ASP A 229 -12.06 -0.76 8.73
CA ASP A 229 -11.23 -1.91 8.39
C ASP A 229 -10.97 -2.00 6.86
N PHE A 230 -10.02 -2.85 6.46
CA PHE A 230 -9.60 -3.09 5.07
C PHE A 230 -9.13 -1.85 4.30
N GLN A 231 -8.76 -0.78 4.99
CA GLN A 231 -8.21 0.44 4.40
C GLN A 231 -6.70 0.51 4.60
N ILE A 232 -5.97 0.81 3.52
CA ILE A 232 -4.53 1.05 3.59
C ILE A 232 -4.30 2.43 4.20
N PRO A 233 -3.58 2.54 5.33
CA PRO A 233 -3.21 3.85 5.87
C PRO A 233 -2.27 4.60 4.92
N VAL A 234 -2.54 5.89 4.74
CA VAL A 234 -1.74 6.73 3.85
C VAL A 234 -0.70 7.51 4.63
N TYR A 235 0.57 7.28 4.32
CA TYR A 235 1.67 8.10 4.81
C TYR A 235 1.81 9.37 3.96
N LEU A 236 1.73 10.54 4.61
CA LEU A 236 1.97 11.83 3.98
C LEU A 236 2.55 12.80 5.01
N ASP A 237 3.63 13.50 4.62
CA ASP A 237 4.27 14.57 5.40
C ASP A 237 4.49 14.26 6.90
N GLY A 238 5.02 13.07 7.21
CA GLY A 238 5.34 12.67 8.59
C GLY A 238 4.16 12.14 9.40
N SER A 239 2.97 12.00 8.79
CA SER A 239 1.78 11.47 9.45
C SER A 239 1.17 10.31 8.68
N LEU A 240 0.50 9.40 9.38
CA LEU A 240 -0.34 8.35 8.81
C LEU A 240 -1.82 8.71 8.92
N HIS A 241 -2.62 8.30 7.96
CA HIS A 241 -4.02 8.74 7.84
C HIS A 241 -4.97 7.56 7.62
N TRP A 242 -6.14 7.60 8.28
CA TRP A 242 -7.21 6.60 8.20
C TRP A 242 -8.58 7.28 8.07
N PHE A 243 -9.55 6.54 7.56
CA PHE A 243 -10.96 6.89 7.72
C PHE A 243 -11.48 6.44 9.09
N THR A 244 -12.28 7.29 9.74
CA THR A 244 -13.01 6.91 10.95
C THR A 244 -14.27 6.11 10.62
N ASP A 245 -14.56 5.14 11.48
CA ASP A 245 -15.79 4.33 11.47
C ASP A 245 -16.89 5.12 12.21
N GLU A 246 -17.68 5.88 11.44
CA GLU A 246 -18.74 6.75 11.95
C GLU A 246 -20.12 6.06 11.87
N PRO A 247 -21.09 6.46 12.71
CA PRO A 247 -22.45 5.92 12.62
C PRO A 247 -23.07 6.06 11.23
N THR A 248 -24.02 5.16 10.93
CA THR A 248 -24.75 5.17 9.65
C THR A 248 -25.40 6.53 9.40
N GLY A 249 -25.05 7.15 8.27
CA GLY A 249 -25.58 8.45 7.85
C GLY A 249 -24.63 9.64 8.08
N GLU A 250 -23.53 9.44 8.80
CA GLU A 250 -22.48 10.46 8.95
C GLU A 250 -21.35 10.27 7.91
N ASN A 251 -20.64 11.37 7.62
CA ASN A 251 -19.45 11.32 6.77
C ASN A 251 -18.28 10.79 7.59
N PRO A 252 -17.49 9.83 7.07
CA PRO A 252 -16.25 9.44 7.72
C PRO A 252 -15.33 10.65 7.83
N ARG A 253 -14.51 10.70 8.87
CA ARG A 253 -13.52 11.74 9.08
C ARG A 253 -12.14 11.19 8.75
N VAL A 254 -11.22 12.09 8.44
CA VAL A 254 -9.79 11.76 8.33
C VAL A 254 -9.17 11.85 9.71
N LEU A 255 -8.78 10.71 10.25
CA LEU A 255 -7.94 10.59 11.44
C LEU A 255 -6.48 10.61 10.98
N SER A 256 -5.67 11.46 11.61
CA SER A 256 -4.24 11.56 11.37
C SER A 256 -3.46 11.23 12.64
N PHE A 257 -2.36 10.51 12.47
CA PHE A 257 -1.41 10.17 13.52
C PHE A 257 -0.05 10.75 13.16
N ASP A 258 0.40 11.73 13.95
CA ASP A 258 1.70 12.37 13.77
C ASP A 258 2.80 11.44 14.31
N LEU A 259 3.74 11.02 13.45
CA LEU A 259 4.75 10.02 13.82
C LEU A 259 5.83 10.58 14.75
N ALA A 260 6.00 11.90 14.83
CA ALA A 260 7.03 12.53 15.66
C ALA A 260 6.57 12.67 17.11
N THR A 261 5.33 13.12 17.28
CA THR A 261 4.70 13.35 18.59
C THR A 261 3.90 12.14 19.09
N GLU A 262 3.60 11.19 18.20
CA GLU A 262 2.75 10.02 18.46
C GLU A 262 1.35 10.41 18.98
N THR A 263 0.77 11.45 18.37
CA THR A 263 -0.54 11.98 18.76
C THR A 263 -1.55 11.95 17.60
N PHE A 264 -2.83 11.82 17.97
CA PHE A 264 -3.94 11.75 17.02
C PHE A 264 -4.64 13.09 16.85
N HIS A 265 -5.01 13.41 15.60
CA HIS A 265 -5.77 14.59 15.23
C HIS A 265 -6.88 14.24 14.24
N ILE A 266 -8.05 14.83 14.41
CA ILE A 266 -9.12 14.76 13.41
C ILE A 266 -8.94 15.96 12.47
N ILE A 267 -8.68 15.69 11.19
CA ILE A 267 -8.36 16.75 10.22
C ILE A 267 -9.62 17.35 9.61
N SER A 268 -10.42 16.53 8.94
CA SER A 268 -11.59 17.00 8.18
C SER A 268 -12.63 15.90 8.02
N LYS A 269 -13.88 16.28 7.72
CA LYS A 269 -14.92 15.34 7.27
C LYS A 269 -14.70 15.04 5.80
N ALA A 270 -14.79 13.78 5.39
CA ALA A 270 -14.72 13.42 3.97
C ALA A 270 -15.88 14.09 3.18
N PRO A 271 -15.68 14.38 1.88
CA PRO A 271 -16.66 15.09 1.05
C PRO A 271 -17.84 14.23 0.60
N PHE A 272 -17.99 13.01 1.13
CA PHE A 272 -19.03 12.05 0.78
C PHE A 272 -19.71 11.45 2.01
N VAL A 273 -20.99 11.09 1.84
CA VAL A 273 -21.83 10.51 2.90
C VAL A 273 -21.76 8.98 2.84
N ASN A 274 -21.48 8.36 3.99
CA ASN A 274 -21.67 6.95 4.36
C ASN A 274 -21.78 5.94 3.20
N LYS A 275 -20.65 5.35 2.79
CA LYS A 275 -20.63 4.22 1.86
C LYS A 275 -19.75 3.10 2.41
N THR A 276 -20.05 1.90 1.95
CA THR A 276 -19.30 0.68 2.24
C THR A 276 -17.81 0.91 2.02
N HIS A 277 -16.97 0.40 2.93
CA HIS A 277 -15.50 0.49 2.92
C HIS A 277 -14.90 0.15 1.55
N ASN A 278 -15.53 -0.74 0.80
CA ASN A 278 -15.09 -1.11 -0.54
C ASN A 278 -15.27 -0.02 -1.61
N LYS A 279 -16.08 1.03 -1.42
CA LYS A 279 -16.31 2.10 -2.42
C LYS A 279 -15.47 3.35 -2.20
N ILE A 280 -14.66 3.38 -1.15
CA ILE A 280 -13.84 4.54 -0.79
C ILE A 280 -12.37 4.15 -0.72
N ILE A 281 -11.50 5.09 -1.08
CA ILE A 281 -10.05 4.96 -1.03
C ILE A 281 -9.47 6.26 -0.48
N MET A 282 -8.44 6.16 0.35
CA MET A 282 -7.52 7.25 0.63
C MET A 282 -6.23 7.03 -0.15
N CYS A 283 -5.64 8.08 -0.72
CA CYS A 283 -4.40 8.01 -1.47
C CYS A 283 -3.61 9.33 -1.35
N GLY A 284 -2.32 9.29 -1.65
CA GLY A 284 -1.49 10.50 -1.78
C GLY A 284 -1.28 10.82 -3.26
N LEU A 285 -1.75 11.98 -3.72
CA LEU A 285 -1.56 12.44 -5.10
C LEU A 285 -0.96 13.84 -5.11
N ASP A 286 0.11 14.05 -5.90
CA ASP A 286 0.82 15.34 -6.00
C ASP A 286 1.17 15.97 -4.64
N ASN A 287 1.63 15.14 -3.69
CA ASN A 287 1.91 15.51 -2.29
C ASN A 287 0.72 16.08 -1.50
N GLN A 288 -0.51 15.78 -1.93
CA GLN A 288 -1.74 16.11 -1.22
C GLN A 288 -2.43 14.84 -0.75
N LEU A 289 -3.15 14.95 0.37
CA LEU A 289 -4.00 13.87 0.84
C LEU A 289 -5.29 13.88 0.02
N CYS A 290 -5.57 12.76 -0.63
CA CYS A 290 -6.73 12.63 -1.49
C CYS A 290 -7.64 11.51 -1.02
N VAL A 291 -8.92 11.67 -1.30
CA VAL A 291 -9.94 10.66 -1.08
C VAL A 291 -10.69 10.43 -2.38
N SER A 292 -11.10 9.21 -2.61
CA SER A 292 -11.81 8.80 -3.81
C SER A 292 -13.05 8.01 -3.44
N GLN A 293 -14.14 8.25 -4.16
CA GLN A 293 -15.40 7.54 -4.01
C GLN A 293 -15.85 7.03 -5.36
N LYS A 294 -16.15 5.73 -5.44
CA LYS A 294 -16.78 5.14 -6.63
C LYS A 294 -18.27 4.93 -6.41
N GLU A 295 -19.06 5.60 -7.23
CA GLU A 295 -20.49 5.37 -7.42
C GLU A 295 -20.73 5.07 -8.89
N TRP A 296 -20.69 3.77 -9.23
CA TRP A 296 -20.75 3.33 -10.63
C TRP A 296 -21.89 4.02 -11.41
N PRO A 297 -21.62 4.53 -12.63
CA PRO A 297 -20.37 4.39 -13.39
C PRO A 297 -19.28 5.44 -13.07
N ARG A 298 -19.49 6.32 -12.09
CA ARG A 298 -18.55 7.40 -11.79
C ARG A 298 -17.60 7.07 -10.66
N GLN A 299 -16.43 7.68 -10.72
CA GLN A 299 -15.52 7.75 -9.59
C GLN A 299 -14.99 9.17 -9.44
N GLU A 300 -15.24 9.77 -8.29
CA GLU A 300 -14.83 11.13 -7.98
C GLU A 300 -13.62 11.10 -7.04
N ILE A 301 -12.67 12.00 -7.26
CA ILE A 301 -11.45 12.12 -6.47
C ILE A 301 -11.32 13.56 -6.00
N TRP A 302 -11.10 13.75 -4.71
CA TRP A 302 -10.93 15.05 -4.08
C TRP A 302 -9.57 15.14 -3.39
N SER A 303 -8.93 16.29 -3.45
CA SER A 303 -7.78 16.64 -2.63
C SER A 303 -8.18 17.50 -1.44
N LEU A 304 -7.45 17.31 -0.34
CA LEU A 304 -7.55 18.16 0.82
C LEU A 304 -6.62 19.37 0.64
N ASN A 305 -7.19 20.55 0.77
CA ASN A 305 -6.42 21.78 0.85
C ASN A 305 -5.81 21.93 2.25
N ASN A 306 -4.48 21.96 2.34
CA ASN A 306 -3.78 22.04 3.63
C ASN A 306 -3.94 23.39 4.34
N SER A 307 -4.41 24.45 3.66
CA SER A 307 -4.50 25.79 4.26
C SER A 307 -5.78 26.01 5.07
N ASP A 308 -6.91 25.51 4.55
CA ASP A 308 -8.23 25.68 5.17
C ASP A 308 -8.94 24.35 5.49
N MET A 309 -8.29 23.22 5.20
CA MET A 309 -8.78 21.86 5.42
C MET A 309 -10.09 21.55 4.68
N THR A 310 -10.32 22.25 3.56
CA THR A 310 -11.47 22.00 2.66
C THR A 310 -11.14 21.01 1.56
N TRP A 311 -12.17 20.38 0.99
CA TRP A 311 -12.03 19.42 -0.10
C TRP A 311 -12.35 20.05 -1.44
N GLU A 312 -11.46 19.87 -2.39
CA GLU A 312 -11.61 20.33 -3.77
C GLU A 312 -11.60 19.11 -4.70
N LYS A 313 -12.57 19.05 -5.62
CA LYS A 313 -12.68 17.94 -6.57
C LYS A 313 -11.55 18.06 -7.59
N MET A 314 -10.69 17.05 -7.66
CA MET A 314 -9.59 16.98 -8.62
C MET A 314 -10.00 16.30 -9.93
N PHE A 315 -10.69 15.16 -9.83
CA PHE A 315 -11.07 14.35 -10.98
C PHE A 315 -12.50 13.83 -10.85
N SER A 316 -13.15 13.68 -12.00
CA SER A 316 -14.45 13.04 -12.15
C SER A 316 -14.37 12.04 -13.29
N LEU A 317 -14.10 10.78 -12.95
CA LEU A 317 -13.91 9.70 -13.90
C LEU A 317 -15.27 9.14 -14.33
N ASP A 318 -15.47 9.03 -15.64
CA ASP A 318 -16.54 8.20 -16.21
C ASP A 318 -15.96 6.84 -16.59
N LEU A 319 -16.32 5.80 -15.86
CA LEU A 319 -15.80 4.44 -16.07
C LEU A 319 -16.59 3.67 -17.14
N GLN A 320 -17.66 4.27 -17.68
CA GLN A 320 -18.49 3.63 -18.70
C GLN A 320 -17.93 3.81 -20.11
N THR A 321 -17.26 4.93 -20.39
CA THR A 321 -16.70 5.25 -21.73
C THR A 321 -15.76 4.16 -22.23
N ASP A 322 -14.98 3.57 -21.32
CA ASP A 322 -14.08 2.44 -21.58
C ASP A 322 -14.36 1.29 -20.60
N SER A 323 -15.63 0.90 -20.49
CA SER A 323 -16.10 -0.15 -19.57
C SER A 323 -15.36 -1.49 -19.67
N HIS A 324 -14.70 -1.78 -20.79
CA HIS A 324 -13.85 -2.98 -20.94
C HIS A 324 -12.57 -2.94 -20.06
N LEU A 325 -12.14 -1.74 -19.63
CA LEU A 325 -11.01 -1.54 -18.72
C LEU A 325 -11.41 -1.63 -17.24
N PHE A 326 -12.69 -1.47 -16.92
CA PHE A 326 -13.16 -1.28 -15.55
C PHE A 326 -14.26 -2.26 -15.19
N ALA A 327 -14.09 -2.94 -14.05
CA ALA A 327 -15.12 -3.82 -13.54
C ALA A 327 -16.22 -3.03 -12.79
N GLU A 328 -17.47 -3.15 -13.26
CA GLU A 328 -18.67 -2.70 -12.54
C GLU A 328 -18.80 -3.44 -11.21
N ASN A 329 -18.92 -4.77 -11.30
CA ASN A 329 -19.02 -5.69 -10.17
C ASN A 329 -17.83 -6.65 -10.15
N PHE A 330 -17.51 -7.16 -8.97
CA PHE A 330 -16.52 -8.22 -8.83
C PHE A 330 -17.10 -9.49 -9.46
N GLN A 331 -16.53 -9.97 -10.57
CA GLN A 331 -17.09 -11.09 -11.35
C GLN A 331 -16.81 -12.48 -10.74
N PHE A 332 -16.28 -12.55 -9.51
CA PHE A 332 -15.87 -13.79 -8.86
C PHE A 332 -16.93 -14.30 -7.86
N GLY A 333 -17.33 -15.56 -8.01
CA GLY A 333 -18.26 -16.30 -7.12
C GLY A 333 -17.60 -16.99 -5.92
N GLY A 334 -16.48 -16.46 -5.43
CA GLY A 334 -15.82 -16.89 -4.18
C GLY A 334 -15.81 -15.73 -3.18
N PHE A 335 -16.17 -15.98 -1.93
CA PHE A 335 -16.26 -14.98 -0.88
C PHE A 335 -14.88 -14.33 -0.62
N ILE A 336 -14.66 -13.11 -1.12
CA ILE A 336 -13.80 -12.12 -0.44
C ILE A 336 -14.59 -10.81 -0.35
N PRO A 337 -15.46 -10.65 0.68
CA PRO A 337 -16.44 -9.56 0.74
C PRO A 337 -15.86 -8.14 0.89
N HIS A 338 -14.54 -7.99 0.91
CA HIS A 338 -13.88 -6.80 1.45
C HIS A 338 -12.76 -6.22 0.54
N THR A 339 -12.75 -6.58 -0.75
CA THR A 339 -11.82 -6.00 -1.72
C THR A 339 -12.27 -4.59 -2.10
N ILE A 340 -11.35 -3.62 -2.06
CA ILE A 340 -11.58 -2.27 -2.59
C ILE A 340 -12.14 -2.38 -4.03
N MET A 341 -13.36 -1.89 -4.23
CA MET A 341 -14.11 -1.90 -5.48
C MET A 341 -13.84 -0.67 -6.37
N SER A 342 -13.14 0.32 -5.82
CA SER A 342 -12.76 1.52 -6.55
C SER A 342 -11.48 1.29 -7.35
N VAL A 343 -11.36 1.96 -8.50
CA VAL A 343 -10.12 1.97 -9.28
C VAL A 343 -9.08 2.72 -8.45
N LEU A 344 -7.88 2.17 -8.25
CA LEU A 344 -6.89 2.78 -7.37
C LEU A 344 -6.20 3.96 -8.07
N PRO A 345 -6.28 5.20 -7.54
CA PRO A 345 -5.44 6.30 -8.01
C PRO A 345 -4.02 6.10 -7.51
N VAL A 346 -3.06 6.01 -8.43
CA VAL A 346 -1.65 5.69 -8.11
C VAL A 346 -0.80 6.97 -8.05
N ALA A 347 -0.91 7.83 -9.06
CA ALA A 347 -0.11 9.05 -9.16
C ALA A 347 -0.71 10.04 -10.16
N VAL A 348 -0.43 11.33 -9.98
CA VAL A 348 -0.64 12.36 -11.01
C VAL A 348 0.70 12.69 -11.65
N LEU A 349 0.79 12.59 -12.97
CA LEU A 349 2.00 12.89 -13.72
C LEU A 349 2.23 14.41 -13.75
N LYS A 350 3.44 14.86 -13.41
CA LYS A 350 3.75 16.27 -13.20
C LYS A 350 3.69 17.09 -14.48
N LYS A 351 4.13 16.49 -15.60
CA LYS A 351 4.20 17.17 -16.90
C LYS A 351 2.85 17.27 -17.60
N THR A 352 2.09 16.18 -17.63
CA THR A 352 0.84 16.08 -18.40
C THR A 352 -0.40 16.29 -17.53
N LYS A 353 -0.25 16.27 -16.19
CA LYS A 353 -1.37 16.25 -15.23
C LYS A 353 -2.31 15.05 -15.38
N ALA A 354 -1.92 14.06 -16.18
CA ALA A 354 -2.65 12.82 -16.36
C ALA A 354 -2.62 11.97 -15.08
N LEU A 355 -3.69 11.23 -14.84
CA LEU A 355 -3.87 10.40 -13.66
C LEU A 355 -3.55 8.94 -13.99
N VAL A 356 -2.62 8.34 -13.25
CA VAL A 356 -2.32 6.91 -13.33
C VAL A 356 -3.27 6.15 -12.43
N LEU A 357 -3.96 5.18 -13.01
CA LEU A 357 -4.99 4.35 -12.39
C LEU A 357 -4.59 2.88 -12.45
N TYR A 358 -4.95 2.13 -11.41
CA TYR A 358 -4.80 0.68 -11.38
C TYR A 358 -6.12 -0.01 -11.07
N GLU A 359 -6.58 -0.87 -11.99
CA GLU A 359 -7.77 -1.70 -11.78
C GLU A 359 -7.34 -3.14 -11.49
N ALA A 360 -7.33 -3.51 -10.21
CA ALA A 360 -6.92 -4.84 -9.76
C ALA A 360 -7.93 -5.94 -10.10
N ARG A 361 -9.19 -5.58 -10.39
CA ARG A 361 -10.31 -6.53 -10.53
C ARG A 361 -10.73 -6.79 -11.97
N ALA A 362 -10.17 -6.07 -12.93
CA ALA A 362 -10.41 -6.35 -14.34
C ALA A 362 -9.86 -7.76 -14.67
N PRO A 363 -10.49 -8.51 -15.60
CA PRO A 363 -10.00 -9.83 -16.03
C PRO A 363 -8.52 -9.80 -16.43
N ASN A 364 -8.07 -8.66 -16.96
CA ASN A 364 -6.67 -8.31 -17.16
C ASN A 364 -6.38 -7.07 -16.32
N PRO A 365 -5.75 -7.18 -15.14
CA PRO A 365 -5.45 -6.03 -14.30
C PRO A 365 -4.53 -5.05 -15.03
N ASN A 366 -5.03 -3.85 -15.28
CA ASN A 366 -4.36 -2.88 -16.14
C ASN A 366 -3.89 -1.66 -15.36
N LEU A 367 -2.75 -1.14 -15.79
CA LEU A 367 -2.31 0.20 -15.44
C LEU A 367 -2.74 1.14 -16.57
N THR A 368 -3.56 2.12 -16.25
CA THR A 368 -4.22 3.01 -17.22
C THR A 368 -3.83 4.45 -16.92
N ILE A 369 -3.67 5.26 -17.96
CA ILE A 369 -3.52 6.72 -17.87
C ILE A 369 -4.85 7.34 -18.25
N TYR A 370 -5.39 8.17 -17.37
CA TYR A 370 -6.53 9.03 -17.66
C TYR A 370 -6.03 10.43 -18.01
N ASP A 371 -6.38 10.91 -19.19
CA ASP A 371 -6.12 12.29 -19.61
C ASP A 371 -7.32 13.17 -19.22
N PRO A 372 -7.14 14.13 -18.29
CA PRO A 372 -8.23 15.00 -17.85
C PRO A 372 -8.68 16.01 -18.92
N GLU A 373 -7.87 16.33 -19.93
CA GLU A 373 -8.25 17.28 -20.98
C GLU A 373 -9.20 16.65 -22.00
N SER A 374 -8.92 15.42 -22.42
CA SER A 374 -9.75 14.68 -23.39
C SER A 374 -10.84 13.83 -22.72
N GLY A 375 -10.65 13.45 -21.45
CA GLY A 375 -11.47 12.47 -20.75
C GLY A 375 -11.24 11.02 -21.21
N SER A 376 -10.15 10.74 -21.93
CA SER A 376 -9.83 9.41 -22.46
C SER A 376 -8.94 8.58 -21.55
N TYR A 377 -8.93 7.26 -21.79
CA TYR A 377 -8.11 6.30 -21.07
C TYR A 377 -7.16 5.57 -22.02
N ASP A 378 -5.88 5.49 -21.65
CA ASP A 378 -4.85 4.76 -22.39
C ASP A 378 -4.20 3.69 -21.51
N ILE A 379 -4.02 2.49 -22.05
CA ILE A 379 -3.31 1.41 -21.34
C ILE A 379 -1.80 1.70 -21.37
N CYS A 380 -1.15 1.75 -20.19
CA CYS A 380 0.30 1.92 -20.08
C CYS A 380 1.07 0.73 -20.66
N PHE A 381 0.63 -0.48 -20.29
CA PHE A 381 1.14 -1.74 -20.79
C PHE A 381 0.08 -2.82 -20.58
N PRO A 382 -0.14 -3.72 -21.56
CA PRO A 382 -0.96 -4.90 -21.35
C PRO A 382 -0.19 -5.88 -20.46
N ARG A 383 -0.86 -6.47 -19.45
CA ARG A 383 -0.29 -7.61 -18.72
C ARG A 383 -0.52 -8.88 -19.51
N ASP A 384 0.56 -9.65 -19.68
CA ASP A 384 0.51 -10.99 -20.29
C ASP A 384 0.41 -12.11 -19.23
N TYR A 385 0.23 -11.78 -17.94
CA TYR A 385 0.14 -12.77 -16.86
C TYR A 385 -1.08 -12.55 -15.97
N ARG A 386 -1.68 -13.66 -15.52
CA ARG A 386 -2.85 -13.65 -14.63
C ARG A 386 -2.41 -13.48 -13.19
N VAL A 387 -3.17 -12.70 -12.43
CA VAL A 387 -2.86 -12.37 -11.04
C VAL A 387 -3.89 -13.02 -10.14
N TRP A 388 -3.41 -13.66 -9.08
CA TRP A 388 -4.28 -14.08 -7.99
C TRP A 388 -4.51 -12.88 -7.08
N HIS A 389 -5.70 -12.82 -6.48
CA HIS A 389 -6.21 -11.81 -5.56
C HIS A 389 -5.16 -10.94 -4.82
N GLN A 390 -5.49 -9.66 -4.58
CA GLN A 390 -4.76 -8.69 -3.71
C GLN A 390 -3.54 -8.01 -4.33
N ALA A 391 -3.34 -8.09 -5.64
CA ALA A 391 -2.34 -7.24 -6.28
C ALA A 391 -2.67 -5.76 -6.10
N ILE A 392 -1.65 -4.95 -5.85
CA ILE A 392 -1.78 -3.51 -5.71
C ILE A 392 -0.69 -2.80 -6.52
N ALA A 393 -1.01 -1.58 -6.94
CA ALA A 393 -0.05 -0.64 -7.51
C ALA A 393 0.17 0.52 -6.54
N LEU A 394 1.43 0.87 -6.29
CA LEU A 394 1.83 1.95 -5.39
C LEU A 394 2.82 2.89 -6.12
N PRO A 395 2.75 4.21 -5.89
CA PRO A 395 3.80 5.11 -6.36
C PRO A 395 5.12 4.75 -5.69
N PHE A 396 6.19 4.66 -6.48
CA PHE A 396 7.49 4.19 -6.02
C PHE A 396 8.61 5.12 -6.49
N PHE A 397 9.42 5.54 -5.52
CA PHE A 397 10.63 6.30 -5.77
C PHE A 397 11.81 5.44 -5.32
N PRO A 398 12.48 4.71 -6.24
CA PRO A 398 13.68 3.96 -5.92
C PRO A 398 14.64 4.82 -5.09
N SER A 399 15.24 4.25 -4.04
CA SER A 399 16.18 4.96 -3.17
C SER A 399 17.38 4.11 -2.79
N MET A 400 18.43 4.76 -2.29
CA MET A 400 19.63 4.10 -1.75
C MET A 400 19.62 4.05 -0.21
N ILE A 401 18.46 4.26 0.41
CA ILE A 401 18.32 4.33 1.85
C ILE A 401 18.36 2.93 2.47
N SER A 402 18.99 2.86 3.63
CA SER A 402 19.06 1.70 4.51
C SER A 402 18.87 2.20 5.94
N ILE A 403 18.24 1.41 6.80
CA ILE A 403 18.12 1.74 8.22
C ILE A 403 19.29 1.06 8.93
N ASP A 404 20.23 1.86 9.42
CA ASP A 404 21.36 1.36 10.20
C ASP A 404 20.86 0.85 11.57
N ASN A 405 21.55 -0.14 12.13
CA ASN A 405 21.16 -0.78 13.40
C ASN A 405 21.56 0.02 14.63
#